data_AF-A0A5K1AD03-F1
#
_entry.id   AF-A0A5K1AD03-F1
#
_cell.length_a   1.000
_cell.length_b   1.000
_cell.length_c   1.000
_cell.angle_alpha   90.00
_cell.angle_beta   90.00
_cell.angle_gamma   90.00
#
_symmetry.space_group_name_H-M   'P 1'
#
loop_
_entity.id
_entity.type
_entity.pdbx_description
1 polymer ?
#
loop_
_entity_poly.entity_id
_entity_poly.type
_entity_poly.pdbx_seq_one_letter_code
_entity_poly.pdbx_strand_id
1 'polypeptide(L)' 'GLLFVDENNNMQYASVSAFLLAVYSDYLLSTNAELSCADAKLKPMDILTFAQSQ' A
#
# COMPACT_ATOMS: atom_id res chain seq x y z
N GLY A 1 -10.03 3.77 -6.09
CA GLY A 1 -10.97 4.41 -5.14
C GLY A 1 -10.17 4.90 -3.96
N LEU A 2 -10.64 5.92 -3.25
CA LEU A 2 -9.92 6.51 -2.11
C LEU A 2 -10.00 5.59 -0.89
N LEU A 3 -8.86 5.28 -0.26
CA LEU A 3 -8.81 4.64 1.04
C LEU A 3 -9.51 5.54 2.07
N PHE A 4 -10.61 5.05 2.66
CA PHE A 4 -11.39 5.77 3.65
C PHE A 4 -11.28 5.08 5.01
N VAL A 5 -10.64 5.75 5.97
CA VAL A 5 -10.37 5.23 7.32
C VAL A 5 -11.27 5.92 8.35
N ASP A 6 -11.41 7.25 8.25
CA ASP A 6 -12.19 8.06 9.18
C ASP A 6 -12.82 9.25 8.46
N GLU A 7 -13.90 9.80 9.02
CA GLU A 7 -14.60 10.98 8.46
C GLU A 7 -13.74 12.25 8.52
N ASN A 8 -12.84 12.36 9.50
CA ASN A 8 -11.99 13.52 9.69
C ASN A 8 -10.63 13.32 9.02
N ASN A 9 -10.23 14.30 8.21
CA ASN A 9 -8.89 14.36 7.60
C ASN A 9 -8.48 13.08 6.86
N ASN A 10 -9.42 12.40 6.21
CA ASN A 10 -9.17 11.12 5.55
C ASN A 10 -7.98 11.14 4.58
N MET A 11 -7.76 12.26 3.88
CA MET A 11 -6.61 12.43 2.98
C MET A 11 -5.26 12.31 3.69
N GLN A 12 -5.16 12.69 4.97
CA GLN A 12 -3.94 12.49 5.74
C GLN A 12 -3.63 11.00 5.91
N TYR A 13 -4.64 10.18 6.22
CA TYR A 13 -4.48 8.73 6.31
C TYR A 13 -4.16 8.11 4.95
N ALA A 14 -4.86 8.51 3.89
CA ALA A 14 -4.62 8.02 2.54
C ALA A 14 -3.18 8.33 2.08
N SER A 15 -2.74 9.58 2.17
CA SER A 15 -1.41 9.99 1.70
C SER A 15 -0.27 9.40 2.52
N VAL A 16 -0.41 9.30 3.86
CA VAL A 16 0.63 8.67 4.70
C VAL A 16 0.71 7.16 4.44
N SER A 17 -0.45 6.49 4.30
CA SER A 17 -0.48 5.06 3.97
C SER A 17 0.13 4.80 2.59
N ALA A 18 -0.17 5.66 1.60
CA ALA A 18 0.42 5.58 0.26
C ALA A 18 1.94 5.64 0.30
N PHE A 19 2.50 6.58 1.08
CA PHE A 19 3.95 6.70 1.24
C PHE A 19 4.56 5.44 1.88
N LEU A 20 3.97 4.93 2.96
CA LEU A 20 4.46 3.71 3.63
C LEU A 20 4.38 2.49 2.71
N LEU A 21 3.29 2.34 1.96
CA LEU A 21 3.11 1.23 1.02
C LEU A 21 4.10 1.31 -0.15
N ALA A 22 4.39 2.52 -0.65
CA ALA A 22 5.41 2.70 -1.69
C ALA A 22 6.81 2.27 -1.19
N VAL A 23 7.22 2.72 0.00
CA VAL A 23 8.51 2.31 0.60
C VAL A 23 8.55 0.79 0.86
N TYR A 24 7.46 0.22 1.37
CA TYR A 24 7.40 -1.20 1.65
C TYR A 24 7.40 -2.06 0.38
N SER A 25 6.79 -1.57 -0.71
CA SER A 25 6.85 -2.24 -2.01
C SER A 25 8.28 -2.35 -2.53
N ASP A 26 9.08 -1.29 -2.38
CA ASP A 26 10.50 -1.30 -2.76
C ASP A 26 11.30 -2.29 -1.90
N TYR A 27 11.03 -2.33 -0.60
CA TYR A 27 11.64 -3.32 0.30
C TYR A 27 11.32 -4.77 -0.11
N LEU A 28 10.04 -5.08 -0.39
CA LEU A 28 9.64 -6.41 -0.83
C LEU A 28 10.31 -6.79 -2.16
N LEU A 29 10.43 -5.84 -3.09
CA LEU A 29 11.15 -6.05 -4.35
C LEU A 29 12.63 -6.37 -4.10
N SER A 30 13.30 -5.61 -3.22
CA SER A 30 14.72 -5.80 -2.89
C SER A 30 15.02 -7.16 -2.24
N THR A 31 14.04 -7.74 -1.56
CA THR A 31 14.16 -9.02 -0.86
C THR A 31 13.57 -10.19 -1.66
N ASN A 32 13.06 -9.92 -2.88
CA ASN A 32 12.31 -10.87 -3.71
C ASN A 32 11.17 -11.56 -2.93
N ALA A 33 10.49 -10.80 -2.07
CA ALA A 33 9.41 -11.27 -1.22
C ALA A 33 8.04 -10.80 -1.73
N GLU A 34 7.00 -11.54 -1.38
CA GLU A 34 5.60 -11.18 -1.60
C GLU A 34 4.89 -11.03 -0.25
N LEU A 35 3.86 -10.18 -0.21
CA LEU A 35 3.03 -10.02 0.98
C LEU A 35 1.96 -11.11 1.02
N SER A 36 2.00 -11.97 2.03
CA SER A 36 1.01 -13.04 2.23
C SER A 36 -0.04 -12.60 3.24
N CYS A 37 -1.28 -12.47 2.78
CA CYS A 37 -2.48 -12.28 3.59
C CYS A 37 -3.24 -13.61 3.69
N ALA A 38 -4.23 -13.71 4.58
CA ALA A 38 -5.02 -14.94 4.77
C ALA A 38 -5.66 -15.44 3.46
N ASP A 39 -6.16 -14.53 2.63
CA ASP A 39 -6.93 -14.85 1.42
C ASP A 39 -6.18 -14.53 0.10
N ALA A 40 -4.99 -13.93 0.17
CA ALA A 40 -4.31 -13.41 -1.01
C ALA A 40 -2.79 -13.32 -0.84
N LYS A 41 -2.07 -13.39 -1.97
CA LYS A 41 -0.68 -12.98 -2.08
C LYS A 41 -0.59 -11.75 -2.97
N LEU A 42 0.12 -10.73 -2.52
CA LEU A 42 0.28 -9.46 -3.22
C LEU A 42 1.74 -9.29 -3.61
N LYS A 43 1.96 -8.98 -4.88
CA LYS A 43 3.30 -8.67 -5.40
C LYS A 43 3.67 -7.23 -5.02
N PRO A 44 4.97 -6.91 -4.97
CA PRO A 44 5.44 -5.54 -4.79
C PRO A 44 4.73 -4.52 -5.72
N MET A 45 4.54 -4.87 -6.99
CA MET A 45 3.86 -3.98 -7.95
C MET A 45 2.38 -3.75 -7.64
N ASP A 46 1.67 -4.75 -7.10
CA ASP A 46 0.26 -4.58 -6.72
C ASP A 46 0.13 -3.53 -5.60
N ILE A 47 1.06 -3.59 -4.64
CA ILE A 47 1.13 -2.64 -3.52
C ILE A 47 1.47 -1.23 -4.03
N LEU A 48 2.44 -1.10 -4.94
CA LEU A 48 2.82 0.19 -5.52
C LEU A 48 1.69 0.81 -6.35
N THR A 49 1.02 0.00 -7.17
CA THR A 49 -0.15 0.47 -7.96
C THR A 49 -1.28 0.95 -7.04
N PHE A 50 -1.53 0.25 -5.94
CA PHE A 50 -2.51 0.72 -4.96
C PHE A 50 -2.09 2.05 -4.33
N ALA A 51 -0.82 2.19 -3.93
CA ALA A 51 -0.28 3.43 -3.36
C ALA A 51 -0.40 4.62 -4.32
N GLN A 52 -0.15 4.43 -5.62
CA GLN A 52 -0.31 5.48 -6.65
C GLN A 52 -1.76 5.91 -6.87
N SER A 53 -2.73 5.08 -6.48
CA SER A 53 -4.15 5.40 -6.62
C SER A 53 -4.74 6.15 -5.42
N GLN A 54 -3.94 6.36 -4.37
CA GLN A 54 -4.29 7.16 -3.19
C GLN A 54 -3.88 8.61 -3.39
#